data_AF-A0A6P3I7R2-F1
#
_entry.id   AF-A0A6P3I7R2-F1
#
_cell.length_a   1.000
_cell.length_b   1.000
_cell.length_c   1.000
_cell.angle_alpha   90.00
_cell.angle_beta   90.00
_cell.angle_gamma   90.00
#
_symmetry.space_group_name_H-M   'P 1'
#
loop_
_entity.id
_entity.type
_entity.pdbx_description
1 polymer ?
#
loop_
_entity_poly.entity_id
_entity_poly.type
_entity_poly.pdbx_seq_one_letter_code
_entity_poly.pdbx_strand_id
1 'polypeptide(L)'
;MPWKLTPLLLFLGWMTSVCSARTRTDLLNVCMDAKHHKAEPGPEDKLHNQCTPWKKNACCSARVSQELHKDTSSLYNFTWDHCGKMEPACQRHFIQDNCLYECSPNLGPWIQEVNQKWRKERFLNVPLCKEDCQSWWEDCRTSYTCKSNWHRGWDWTSGSNKCPTGTICRTFEAYFPTPAALCEGLWSHSYKLSNYSRGSGRCIQMWFDPALGNPNEEVARFYALALTAEAWPQSIRPLLLCLALMLSLWLSSAPTNEGAVSMLPFIIHPFVIQFLLQDGAWGFSDSHF
;
A
#
# COMPACT_ATOMS: atom_id res chain seq x y z
N MET A 1 -34.42 36.11 -9.32
CA MET A 1 -34.51 35.29 -8.09
C MET A 1 -33.14 34.66 -7.80
N PRO A 2 -32.23 35.36 -7.10
CA PRO A 2 -30.86 34.87 -6.84
C PRO A 2 -30.77 33.90 -5.65
N TRP A 3 -31.82 33.81 -4.83
CA TRP A 3 -31.84 33.04 -3.58
C TRP A 3 -31.94 31.52 -3.76
N LYS A 4 -32.29 31.03 -4.96
CA LYS A 4 -32.41 29.58 -5.22
C LYS A 4 -31.09 28.91 -5.62
N LEU A 5 -30.03 29.66 -5.97
CA LEU A 5 -28.73 29.10 -6.36
C LEU A 5 -27.75 28.90 -5.19
N THR A 6 -27.92 29.64 -4.09
CA THR A 6 -27.03 29.59 -2.93
C THR A 6 -26.99 28.24 -2.21
N PRO A 7 -28.12 27.55 -1.93
CA PRO A 7 -28.06 26.23 -1.28
C PRO A 7 -27.49 25.14 -2.20
N LEU A 8 -27.67 25.26 -3.53
CA LEU A 8 -27.10 24.32 -4.50
C LEU A 8 -25.58 24.45 -4.59
N LEU A 9 -25.06 25.69 -4.59
CA LEU A 9 -23.62 25.98 -4.58
C LEU A 9 -22.96 25.55 -3.27
N LEU A 10 -23.65 25.68 -2.14
CA LEU A 10 -23.18 25.19 -0.85
C LEU A 10 -23.16 23.66 -0.78
N PHE A 11 -24.15 22.98 -1.39
CA PHE A 11 -24.16 21.51 -1.51
C PHE A 11 -23.04 21.00 -2.43
N LEU A 12 -22.81 21.67 -3.57
CA LEU A 12 -21.70 21.37 -4.48
C LEU A 12 -20.33 21.58 -3.80
N GLY A 13 -20.17 22.65 -3.02
CA GLY A 13 -18.95 22.91 -2.24
C GLY A 13 -18.74 21.94 -1.06
N TRP A 14 -19.81 21.36 -0.51
CA TRP A 14 -19.70 20.31 0.51
C TRP A 14 -19.28 18.97 -0.13
N MET A 15 -19.82 18.63 -1.30
CA MET A 15 -19.47 17.39 -2.00
C MET A 15 -18.01 17.33 -2.50
N THR A 16 -17.37 18.48 -2.77
CA THR A 16 -15.93 18.51 -3.13
C THR A 16 -14.99 18.32 -1.94
N SER A 17 -15.45 18.52 -0.70
CA SER A 17 -14.64 18.39 0.52
C SER A 17 -14.56 16.96 1.06
N VAL A 18 -15.54 16.10 0.72
CA VAL A 18 -15.70 14.78 1.35
C VAL A 18 -14.92 13.66 0.64
N CYS A 19 -14.32 13.90 -0.52
CA CYS A 19 -13.51 12.91 -1.23
C CYS A 19 -12.25 13.54 -1.81
N SER A 20 -11.24 13.81 -0.97
CA SER A 20 -9.89 14.04 -1.47
C SER A 20 -9.29 12.70 -1.88
N ALA A 21 -9.61 12.24 -3.10
CA ALA A 21 -8.92 11.11 -3.70
C ALA A 21 -7.51 11.57 -4.07
N ARG A 22 -6.48 10.96 -3.46
CA ARG A 22 -5.07 11.18 -3.80
C ARG A 22 -4.89 10.92 -5.29
N THR A 23 -4.41 11.92 -6.04
CA THR A 23 -4.31 11.80 -7.51
C THR A 23 -3.18 10.85 -7.88
N ARG A 24 -3.17 10.35 -9.13
CA ARG A 24 -2.12 9.43 -9.62
C ARG A 24 -0.71 9.99 -9.42
N THR A 25 -0.55 11.30 -9.63
CA THR A 25 0.70 12.04 -9.43
C THR A 25 1.16 12.03 -7.98
N ASP A 26 0.24 11.95 -7.03
CA ASP A 26 0.52 12.01 -5.59
C ASP A 26 0.99 10.67 -5.00
N LEU A 27 1.05 9.61 -5.82
CA LEU A 27 1.47 8.25 -5.43
C LEU A 27 2.81 7.83 -6.04
N LEU A 28 3.31 8.55 -7.03
CA LEU A 28 4.55 8.19 -7.72
C LEU A 28 5.66 9.13 -7.31
N ASN A 29 6.84 8.58 -7.02
CA ASN A 29 8.02 9.36 -6.64
C ASN A 29 7.75 10.24 -5.41
N VAL A 30 7.32 9.62 -4.31
CA VAL A 30 6.97 10.29 -3.05
C VAL A 30 7.63 9.60 -1.87
N CYS A 31 7.84 10.35 -0.79
CA CYS A 31 8.29 9.84 0.49
C CYS A 31 7.12 9.79 1.46
N MET A 32 7.07 8.77 2.32
CA MET A 32 6.07 8.69 3.39
C MET A 32 6.43 9.66 4.52
N ASP A 33 5.42 10.25 5.18
CA ASP A 33 5.60 11.03 6.41
C ASP A 33 5.77 10.09 7.62
N ALA A 34 6.97 9.51 7.70
CA ALA A 34 7.42 8.71 8.85
C ALA A 34 8.66 9.33 9.51
N LYS A 35 9.28 8.60 10.43
CA LYS A 35 10.20 9.16 11.43
C LYS A 35 11.46 9.80 10.85
N HIS A 36 12.04 9.22 9.80
CA HIS A 36 13.37 9.59 9.27
C HIS A 36 13.39 9.88 7.77
N HIS A 37 12.23 9.86 7.12
CA HIS A 37 12.08 10.18 5.71
C HIS A 37 12.28 11.67 5.46
N LYS A 38 12.84 12.00 4.30
CA LYS A 38 12.80 13.35 3.73
C LYS A 38 11.37 13.66 3.28
N ALA A 39 11.07 14.95 3.11
CA ALA A 39 9.79 15.39 2.58
C ALA A 39 9.58 14.94 1.12
N GLU A 40 10.63 14.97 0.31
CA GLU A 40 10.60 14.62 -1.10
C GLU A 40 11.82 13.78 -1.50
N PRO A 41 11.69 12.91 -2.53
CA PRO A 41 12.82 12.16 -3.06
C PRO A 41 13.88 13.07 -3.68
N GLY A 42 15.13 12.63 -3.64
CA GLY A 42 16.21 13.29 -4.38
C GLY A 42 17.51 12.48 -4.35
N PRO A 43 18.51 12.88 -5.15
CA PRO A 43 19.79 12.20 -5.21
C PRO A 43 20.55 12.24 -3.88
N GLU A 44 21.20 11.13 -3.53
CA GLU A 44 22.00 10.93 -2.32
C GLU A 44 23.25 10.10 -2.67
N ASP A 45 24.28 10.73 -3.21
CA ASP A 45 25.47 10.01 -3.70
C ASP A 45 26.28 9.28 -2.61
N LYS A 46 25.98 9.57 -1.34
CA LYS A 46 26.71 9.06 -0.17
C LYS A 46 25.90 8.02 0.63
N LEU A 47 24.87 7.41 0.03
CA LEU A 47 24.19 6.27 0.67
C LEU A 47 25.19 5.14 0.95
N HIS A 48 25.05 4.51 2.11
CA HIS A 48 26.00 3.54 2.61
C HIS A 48 25.66 2.11 2.16
N ASN A 49 26.66 1.38 1.67
CA ASN A 49 26.66 -0.06 1.43
C ASN A 49 25.37 -0.59 0.77
N GLN A 50 24.52 -1.33 1.49
CA GLN A 50 23.31 -1.96 0.95
C GLN A 50 22.25 -0.97 0.48
N CYS A 51 22.28 0.28 0.97
CA CYS A 51 21.35 1.32 0.53
C CYS A 51 21.83 2.06 -0.74
N THR A 52 23.04 1.79 -1.25
CA THR A 52 23.56 2.43 -2.47
C THR A 52 22.69 2.27 -3.72
N PRO A 53 21.85 1.23 -3.91
CA PRO A 53 21.00 1.13 -5.08
C PRO A 53 20.02 2.29 -5.26
N TRP A 54 19.66 3.00 -4.18
CA TRP A 54 18.75 4.15 -4.21
C TRP A 54 19.45 5.51 -4.44
N LYS A 55 20.78 5.55 -4.58
CA LYS A 55 21.55 6.82 -4.60
C LYS A 55 21.07 7.85 -5.64
N LYS A 56 20.53 7.40 -6.78
CA LYS A 56 20.04 8.30 -7.84
C LYS A 56 18.80 9.08 -7.40
N ASN A 57 17.97 8.49 -6.55
CA ASN A 57 16.72 9.06 -6.08
C ASN A 57 16.22 8.32 -4.83
N ALA A 58 16.34 8.93 -3.66
CA ALA A 58 16.04 8.32 -2.37
C ALA A 58 15.25 9.23 -1.43
N CYS A 59 14.50 8.60 -0.53
CA CYS A 59 13.78 9.22 0.59
C CYS A 59 14.56 9.26 1.91
N CYS A 60 15.69 8.57 2.00
CA CYS A 60 16.55 8.58 3.17
C CYS A 60 17.74 9.53 2.95
N SER A 61 18.44 9.90 4.02
CA SER A 61 19.72 10.62 3.94
C SER A 61 20.91 9.67 4.05
N ALA A 62 22.10 10.12 3.64
CA ALA A 62 23.35 9.39 3.90
C ALA A 62 23.53 8.99 5.38
N ARG A 63 23.18 9.87 6.34
CA ARG A 63 23.24 9.58 7.77
C ARG A 63 22.32 8.42 8.15
N VAL A 64 21.08 8.44 7.68
CA VAL A 64 20.10 7.36 7.94
C VAL A 64 20.67 6.04 7.42
N SER A 65 21.16 6.02 6.17
CA SER A 65 21.71 4.79 5.59
C SER A 65 22.90 4.21 6.37
N GLN A 66 23.76 5.04 6.96
CA GLN A 66 24.87 4.57 7.81
C GLN A 66 24.36 3.99 9.14
N GLU A 67 23.39 4.65 9.77
CA GLU A 67 22.81 4.17 11.04
C GLU A 67 22.07 2.85 10.88
N LEU A 68 21.46 2.58 9.72
CA LEU A 68 20.77 1.31 9.45
C LEU A 68 21.70 0.08 9.43
N HIS A 69 23.00 0.27 9.23
CA HIS A 69 24.00 -0.80 9.17
C HIS A 69 24.69 -1.05 10.51
N LYS A 70 24.33 -0.30 11.57
CA LYS A 70 24.87 -0.51 12.91
C LYS A 70 24.05 -1.57 13.66
N ASP A 71 24.72 -2.44 14.41
CA ASP A 71 24.07 -3.50 15.20
C ASP A 71 23.09 -2.95 16.26
N THR A 72 23.33 -1.73 16.73
CA THR A 72 22.38 -0.98 17.56
C THR A 72 22.20 0.40 16.95
N SER A 73 21.27 0.50 16.01
CA SER A 73 20.95 1.75 15.33
C SER A 73 20.28 2.73 16.29
N SER A 74 20.76 3.98 16.32
CA SER A 74 20.12 5.05 17.09
C SER A 74 18.76 5.49 16.52
N LEU A 75 18.41 5.04 15.30
CA LEU A 75 17.16 5.40 14.64
C LEU A 75 15.93 4.82 15.36
N TYR A 76 16.06 3.58 15.83
CA TYR A 76 14.98 2.81 16.44
C TYR A 76 15.34 2.15 17.77
N ASN A 77 16.62 2.24 18.19
CA ASN A 77 17.17 1.50 19.32
C ASN A 77 16.85 -0.01 19.25
N PHE A 78 16.80 -0.53 18.02
CA PHE A 78 16.47 -1.93 17.76
C PHE A 78 17.76 -2.74 17.61
N THR A 79 17.82 -3.88 18.30
CA THR A 79 18.87 -4.89 18.15
C THR A 79 18.29 -6.12 17.46
N TRP A 80 19.05 -6.67 16.53
CA TRP A 80 18.74 -7.94 15.86
C TRP A 80 19.03 -9.16 16.76
N ASP A 81 19.82 -8.97 17.82
CA ASP A 81 20.39 -10.04 18.64
C ASP A 81 19.56 -10.34 19.90
N HIS A 82 18.24 -10.13 19.87
CA HIS A 82 17.35 -10.33 21.04
C HIS A 82 17.26 -11.78 21.51
N CYS A 83 17.69 -12.75 20.69
CA CYS A 83 17.79 -14.17 21.02
C CYS A 83 19.21 -14.74 20.83
N GLY A 84 20.23 -13.91 21.01
CA GLY A 84 21.61 -14.24 20.66
C GLY A 84 21.98 -13.68 19.29
N LYS A 85 23.25 -13.83 18.90
CA LYS A 85 23.77 -13.22 17.67
C LYS A 85 23.04 -13.74 16.43
N MET A 86 22.47 -12.83 15.65
CA MET A 86 21.83 -13.16 14.38
C MET A 86 22.89 -13.54 13.34
N GLU A 87 22.58 -14.55 12.52
CA GLU A 87 23.47 -14.93 11.43
C GLU A 87 23.59 -13.78 10.41
N PRO A 88 24.80 -13.45 9.93
CA PRO A 88 24.98 -12.35 8.97
C PRO A 88 24.16 -12.51 7.67
N ALA A 89 23.96 -13.75 7.22
CA ALA A 89 23.13 -14.07 6.06
C ALA A 89 21.65 -13.69 6.27
N CYS A 90 21.16 -13.77 7.51
CA CYS A 90 19.83 -13.31 7.89
C CYS A 90 19.80 -11.79 8.11
N GLN A 91 20.76 -11.25 8.85
CA GLN A 91 20.82 -9.83 9.22
C GLN A 91 20.85 -8.91 7.99
N ARG A 92 21.53 -9.32 6.91
CA ARG A 92 21.56 -8.53 5.66
C ARG A 92 20.16 -8.26 5.10
N HIS A 93 19.20 -9.17 5.24
CA HIS A 93 17.85 -8.95 4.74
C HIS A 93 17.10 -7.90 5.55
N PHE A 94 17.31 -7.83 6.87
CA PHE A 94 16.75 -6.77 7.71
C PHE A 94 17.36 -5.40 7.39
N ILE A 95 18.65 -5.36 7.05
CA ILE A 95 19.30 -4.12 6.60
C ILE A 95 18.72 -3.69 5.25
N GLN A 96 18.61 -4.61 4.29
CA GLN A 96 18.03 -4.32 2.97
C GLN A 96 16.56 -3.89 3.06
N ASP A 97 15.76 -4.52 3.94
CA ASP A 97 14.38 -4.14 4.25
C ASP A 97 14.31 -2.71 4.76
N ASN A 98 15.18 -2.36 5.71
CA ASN A 98 15.25 -0.98 6.18
C ASN A 98 15.69 0.00 5.08
N CYS A 99 16.62 -0.38 4.20
CA CYS A 99 16.97 0.47 3.05
C CYS A 99 15.76 0.68 2.12
N LEU A 100 14.98 -0.38 1.84
CA LEU A 100 13.75 -0.25 1.05
C LEU A 100 12.73 0.65 1.75
N TYR A 101 12.49 0.44 3.04
CA TYR A 101 11.55 1.20 3.85
C TYR A 101 11.91 2.68 3.92
N GLU A 102 13.17 3.01 4.25
CA GLU A 102 13.62 4.39 4.45
C GLU A 102 13.90 5.12 3.13
N CYS A 103 14.40 4.42 2.11
CA CYS A 103 14.96 5.07 0.93
C CYS A 103 14.06 5.01 -0.31
N SER A 104 13.12 4.07 -0.41
CA SER A 104 12.39 3.88 -1.68
C SER A 104 11.35 4.97 -1.94
N PRO A 105 11.43 5.69 -3.07
CA PRO A 105 10.41 6.65 -3.49
C PRO A 105 9.25 5.99 -4.25
N ASN A 106 9.24 4.65 -4.34
CA ASN A 106 8.34 3.88 -5.18
C ASN A 106 7.32 3.07 -4.37
N LEU A 107 7.12 3.42 -3.09
CA LEU A 107 6.16 2.74 -2.21
C LEU A 107 4.81 3.46 -2.09
N GLY A 108 4.66 4.62 -2.75
CA GLY A 108 3.48 5.47 -2.66
C GLY A 108 2.12 4.77 -2.82
N PRO A 109 1.92 3.83 -3.76
CA PRO A 109 0.64 3.12 -3.90
C PRO A 109 0.18 2.35 -2.66
N TRP A 110 1.08 2.10 -1.71
CA TRP A 110 0.81 1.34 -0.48
C TRP A 110 0.93 2.16 0.79
N ILE A 111 1.21 3.46 0.68
CA ILE A 111 1.26 4.37 1.83
C ILE A 111 -0.16 4.59 2.36
N GLN A 112 -0.31 4.43 3.67
CA GLN A 112 -1.55 4.67 4.40
C GLN A 112 -1.28 5.50 5.65
N GLU A 113 -2.22 6.39 5.96
CA GLU A 113 -2.21 7.12 7.22
C GLU A 113 -2.45 6.18 8.40
N VAL A 114 -1.56 6.26 9.38
CA VAL A 114 -1.67 5.59 10.66
C VAL A 114 -1.36 6.63 11.72
N ASN A 115 -2.39 7.24 12.31
CA ASN A 115 -2.24 8.30 13.32
C ASN A 115 -1.61 7.78 14.62
N GLN A 116 -0.30 7.46 14.58
CA GLN A 116 0.52 6.93 15.66
C GLN A 116 1.47 8.03 16.16
N LYS A 117 1.89 7.95 17.44
CA LYS A 117 2.73 9.01 18.06
C LYS A 117 4.05 9.30 17.34
N TRP A 118 4.61 8.34 16.62
CA TRP A 118 5.98 8.40 16.07
C TRP A 118 6.06 8.38 14.54
N ARG A 119 4.92 8.25 13.85
CA ARG A 119 4.79 8.35 12.39
C ARG A 119 3.35 8.66 12.02
N LYS A 120 3.14 9.42 10.95
CA LYS A 120 1.80 9.72 10.43
C LYS A 120 1.38 8.74 9.35
N GLU A 121 2.35 8.24 8.58
CA GLU A 121 2.13 7.29 7.50
C GLU A 121 3.00 6.03 7.68
N ARG A 122 2.54 4.92 7.09
CA ARG A 122 3.34 3.70 6.88
C ARG A 122 2.92 3.06 5.57
N PHE A 123 3.69 2.10 5.07
CA PHE A 123 3.16 1.22 4.02
C PHE A 123 2.48 -0.03 4.58
N LEU A 124 1.49 -0.52 3.83
CA LEU A 124 0.75 -1.75 4.09
C LEU A 124 0.53 -2.55 2.80
N ASN A 125 0.68 -3.87 2.90
CA ASN A 125 0.47 -4.82 1.81
C ASN A 125 1.31 -4.54 0.54
N VAL A 126 2.55 -4.06 0.71
CA VAL A 126 3.48 -3.93 -0.42
C VAL A 126 3.72 -5.33 -1.02
N PRO A 127 3.51 -5.53 -2.33
CA PRO A 127 3.58 -6.85 -2.98
C PRO A 127 5.04 -7.26 -3.17
N LEU A 128 5.66 -7.81 -2.13
CA LEU A 128 7.06 -8.24 -2.18
C LEU A 128 7.21 -9.42 -3.14
N CYS A 129 8.22 -9.38 -4.00
CA CYS A 129 8.46 -10.47 -4.95
C CYS A 129 8.71 -11.81 -4.24
N LYS A 130 8.24 -12.88 -4.87
CA LYS A 130 8.29 -14.24 -4.33
C LYS A 130 9.71 -14.63 -3.89
N GLU A 131 10.71 -14.39 -4.74
CA GLU A 131 12.09 -14.81 -4.50
C GLU A 131 12.76 -13.98 -3.39
N ASP A 132 12.46 -12.68 -3.28
CA ASP A 132 12.98 -11.83 -2.19
C ASP A 132 12.49 -12.33 -0.83
N CYS A 133 11.19 -12.65 -0.73
CA CYS A 133 10.61 -13.20 0.50
C CYS A 133 11.14 -14.61 0.81
N GLN A 134 11.24 -15.47 -0.19
CA GLN A 134 11.78 -16.82 -0.05
C GLN A 134 13.22 -16.80 0.45
N SER A 135 14.09 -16.01 -0.20
CA SER A 135 15.51 -15.92 0.18
C SER A 135 15.70 -15.34 1.58
N TRP A 136 14.89 -14.35 1.97
CA TRP A 136 14.91 -13.83 3.34
C TRP A 136 14.57 -14.93 4.35
N TRP A 137 13.50 -15.67 4.12
CA TRP A 137 13.08 -16.75 5.01
C TRP A 137 14.13 -17.87 5.11
N GLU A 138 14.69 -18.30 3.98
CA GLU A 138 15.71 -19.36 3.93
C GLU A 138 16.97 -18.99 4.70
N ASP A 139 17.50 -17.78 4.47
CA ASP A 139 18.71 -17.29 5.12
C ASP A 139 18.52 -17.06 6.64
N CYS A 140 17.27 -16.82 7.07
CA CYS A 140 16.93 -16.65 8.48
C CYS A 140 16.52 -17.94 9.19
N ARG A 141 16.25 -19.04 8.47
CA ARG A 141 15.60 -20.25 9.01
C ARG A 141 16.25 -20.78 10.29
N THR A 142 17.58 -20.72 10.39
CA THR A 142 18.37 -21.22 11.55
C THR A 142 18.66 -20.16 12.62
N SER A 143 18.38 -18.89 12.34
CA SER A 143 18.46 -17.83 13.37
C SER A 143 17.34 -18.00 14.41
N TYR A 144 17.41 -17.23 15.49
CA TYR A 144 16.47 -17.35 16.62
C TYR A 144 15.66 -16.08 16.85
N THR A 145 14.42 -16.25 17.30
CA THR A 145 13.56 -15.16 17.74
C THR A 145 12.61 -15.63 18.84
N CYS A 146 11.94 -14.68 19.50
CA CYS A 146 10.96 -14.94 20.55
C CYS A 146 9.56 -14.43 20.19
N LYS A 147 9.40 -13.84 19.00
CA LYS A 147 8.16 -13.17 18.57
C LYS A 147 7.94 -13.33 17.06
N SER A 148 6.68 -13.53 16.68
CA SER A 148 6.20 -13.51 15.29
C SER A 148 5.72 -12.13 14.81
N ASN A 149 5.70 -11.13 15.69
CA ASN A 149 5.40 -9.75 15.33
C ASN A 149 6.39 -8.81 16.03
N TRP A 150 7.21 -8.14 15.24
CA TRP A 150 8.31 -7.29 15.71
C TRP A 150 7.95 -5.82 15.76
N HIS A 151 6.77 -5.47 15.28
CA HIS A 151 6.29 -4.10 15.31
C HIS A 151 5.78 -3.68 16.70
N ARG A 152 5.37 -4.62 17.56
CA ARG A 152 4.81 -4.33 18.89
C ARG A 152 5.09 -5.41 19.94
N GLY A 153 4.96 -5.02 21.21
CA GLY A 153 5.01 -5.95 22.34
C GLY A 153 6.42 -6.45 22.68
N TRP A 154 7.42 -5.61 22.48
CA TRP A 154 8.77 -5.80 23.04
C TRP A 154 8.83 -5.21 24.45
N ASP A 155 9.74 -5.72 25.27
CA ASP A 155 10.16 -5.04 26.48
C ASP A 155 11.25 -4.01 26.12
N TRP A 156 11.03 -2.74 26.49
CA TRP A 156 11.93 -1.62 26.19
C TRP A 156 12.59 -1.02 27.46
N THR A 157 12.42 -1.64 28.62
CA THR A 157 12.91 -1.12 29.92
C THR A 157 14.42 -0.86 29.94
N SER A 158 15.19 -1.63 29.17
CA SER A 158 16.64 -1.49 29.04
C SER A 158 17.10 -0.42 28.02
N GLY A 159 16.16 0.27 27.35
CA GLY A 159 16.45 1.22 26.28
C GLY A 159 16.58 0.61 24.87
N SER A 160 16.59 -0.73 24.76
CA SER A 160 16.53 -1.49 23.50
C SER A 160 15.47 -2.59 23.60
N ASN A 161 15.04 -3.16 22.46
CA ASN A 161 14.06 -4.24 22.46
C ASN A 161 14.62 -5.53 23.10
N LYS A 162 13.86 -6.08 24.04
CA LYS A 162 14.10 -7.39 24.66
C LYS A 162 12.87 -8.27 24.56
N CYS A 163 13.09 -9.58 24.54
CA CYS A 163 12.02 -10.56 24.60
C CYS A 163 11.17 -10.34 25.86
N PRO A 164 9.85 -10.16 25.73
CA PRO A 164 8.99 -9.92 26.88
C PRO A 164 8.89 -11.18 27.76
N THR A 165 8.58 -10.99 29.04
CA THR A 165 8.41 -12.07 30.02
C THR A 165 7.46 -13.15 29.51
N GLY A 166 7.84 -14.42 29.67
CA GLY A 166 7.05 -15.58 29.25
C GLY A 166 7.21 -15.97 27.78
N THR A 167 8.01 -15.24 26.99
CA THR A 167 8.42 -15.68 25.66
C THR A 167 9.71 -16.49 25.71
N ILE A 168 9.88 -17.43 24.77
CA ILE A 168 11.02 -18.33 24.71
C ILE A 168 11.68 -18.18 23.34
N CYS A 169 13.00 -18.03 23.31
CA CYS A 169 13.74 -18.02 22.06
C CYS A 169 13.64 -19.40 21.38
N ARG A 170 13.19 -19.42 20.13
CA ARG A 170 13.15 -20.60 19.24
C ARG A 170 13.66 -20.22 17.86
N THR A 171 13.83 -21.19 16.98
CA THR A 171 14.21 -20.93 15.59
C THR A 171 13.20 -20.02 14.91
N PHE A 172 13.66 -19.26 13.92
CA PHE A 172 12.78 -18.45 13.07
C PHE A 172 11.67 -19.30 12.46
N GLU A 173 11.99 -20.51 11.98
CA GLU A 173 11.00 -21.45 11.43
C GLU A 173 9.87 -21.78 12.42
N ALA A 174 10.15 -21.86 13.73
CA ALA A 174 9.12 -22.13 14.73
C ALA A 174 8.13 -20.96 14.89
N TYR A 175 8.56 -19.72 14.69
CA TYR A 175 7.71 -18.52 14.75
C TYR A 175 7.15 -18.11 13.38
N PHE A 176 7.84 -18.49 12.31
CA PHE A 176 7.53 -18.19 10.92
C PHE A 176 7.64 -19.47 10.09
N PRO A 177 6.61 -20.33 10.09
CA PRO A 177 6.68 -21.65 9.44
C PRO A 177 6.80 -21.61 7.92
N THR A 178 6.51 -20.46 7.30
CA THR A 178 6.54 -20.26 5.85
C THR A 178 7.14 -18.88 5.52
N PRO A 179 7.62 -18.67 4.28
CA PRO A 179 8.06 -17.36 3.81
C PRO A 179 6.98 -16.28 3.99
N ALA A 180 5.73 -16.58 3.63
CA ALA A 180 4.61 -15.68 3.83
C ALA A 180 4.41 -15.29 5.30
N ALA A 181 4.52 -16.25 6.22
CA ALA A 181 4.41 -15.97 7.65
C ALA A 181 5.47 -14.97 8.13
N LEU A 182 6.70 -15.05 7.61
CA LEU A 182 7.74 -14.06 7.88
C LEU A 182 7.40 -12.70 7.27
N CYS A 183 7.33 -12.62 5.93
CA CYS A 183 7.26 -11.33 5.23
C CYS A 183 5.99 -10.54 5.59
N GLU A 184 4.86 -11.22 5.78
CA GLU A 184 3.59 -10.58 6.12
C GLU A 184 3.45 -10.34 7.63
N GLY A 185 3.90 -11.28 8.46
CA GLY A 185 3.67 -11.27 9.91
C GLY A 185 4.62 -10.36 10.68
N LEU A 186 5.91 -10.40 10.32
CA LEU A 186 7.01 -9.76 11.05
C LEU A 186 6.72 -8.28 11.35
N TRP A 187 6.33 -7.53 10.31
CA TRP A 187 6.09 -6.10 10.40
C TRP A 187 4.59 -5.72 10.34
N SER A 188 3.69 -6.57 10.85
CA SER A 188 2.24 -6.29 10.87
C SER A 188 1.67 -5.89 9.50
N HIS A 189 1.80 -6.76 8.49
CA HIS A 189 1.29 -6.54 7.13
C HIS A 189 1.87 -5.33 6.41
N SER A 190 3.11 -4.95 6.73
CA SER A 190 3.91 -4.09 5.86
C SER A 190 3.98 -4.68 4.45
N TYR A 191 4.35 -5.97 4.34
CA TYR A 191 4.34 -6.68 3.07
C TYR A 191 3.16 -7.62 2.94
N LYS A 192 2.83 -7.91 1.69
CA LYS A 192 2.02 -9.04 1.25
C LYS A 192 2.86 -9.84 0.25
N LEU A 193 2.98 -11.15 0.43
CA LEU A 193 3.73 -11.98 -0.52
C LEU A 193 3.03 -11.97 -1.87
N SER A 194 3.75 -11.60 -2.91
CA SER A 194 3.28 -11.67 -4.28
C SER A 194 3.57 -13.04 -4.88
N ASN A 195 2.67 -13.54 -5.73
CA ASN A 195 2.91 -14.73 -6.54
C ASN A 195 3.78 -14.43 -7.78
N TYR A 196 4.03 -13.15 -8.07
CA TYR A 196 4.87 -12.74 -9.17
C TYR A 196 6.35 -12.86 -8.82
N SER A 197 7.13 -13.31 -9.80
CA SER A 197 8.57 -13.37 -9.71
C SER A 197 9.23 -12.02 -9.96
N ARG A 198 10.48 -11.89 -9.48
CA ARG A 198 11.38 -10.77 -9.80
C ARG A 198 11.43 -10.50 -11.31
N GLY A 199 11.46 -9.21 -11.68
CA GLY A 199 11.50 -8.77 -13.08
C GLY A 199 10.15 -8.78 -13.81
N SER A 200 9.06 -9.21 -13.17
CA SER A 200 7.71 -9.22 -13.78
C SER A 200 7.08 -7.84 -13.99
N GLY A 201 7.61 -6.79 -13.35
CA GLY A 201 6.95 -5.48 -13.26
C GLY A 201 5.71 -5.46 -12.35
N ARG A 202 5.45 -6.53 -11.57
CA ARG A 202 4.23 -6.71 -10.75
C ARG A 202 4.48 -6.96 -9.27
N CYS A 203 5.73 -6.91 -8.83
CA CYS A 203 6.09 -7.04 -7.42
C CYS A 203 7.30 -6.17 -7.10
N ILE A 204 7.36 -5.66 -5.87
CA ILE A 204 8.46 -4.86 -5.37
C ILE A 204 9.65 -5.78 -5.06
N GLN A 205 10.81 -5.39 -5.58
CA GLN A 205 12.08 -6.02 -5.30
C GLN A 205 12.82 -5.24 -4.22
N MET A 206 13.22 -5.94 -3.17
CA MET A 206 14.06 -5.41 -2.10
C MET A 206 15.53 -5.42 -2.52
N TRP A 207 15.92 -6.45 -3.28
CA TRP A 207 17.26 -6.58 -3.88
C TRP A 207 17.22 -6.25 -5.37
N PHE A 208 18.12 -5.42 -5.90
CA PHE A 208 18.25 -5.20 -7.34
C PHE A 208 19.62 -4.64 -7.70
N ASP A 209 20.04 -4.84 -8.96
CA ASP A 209 21.28 -4.26 -9.48
C ASP A 209 21.02 -2.82 -9.97
N PRO A 210 21.59 -1.79 -9.33
CA PRO A 210 21.38 -0.41 -9.75
C PRO A 210 21.99 -0.08 -11.12
N ALA A 211 22.88 -0.91 -11.66
CA ALA A 211 23.39 -0.75 -13.02
C ALA A 211 22.30 -0.97 -14.08
N LEU A 212 21.29 -1.79 -13.77
CA LEU A 212 20.15 -2.07 -14.64
C LEU A 212 18.95 -1.13 -14.41
N GLY A 213 19.09 -0.18 -13.49
CA GLY A 213 18.01 0.72 -13.07
C GLY A 213 17.17 0.16 -11.92
N ASN A 214 16.29 1.00 -11.37
CA ASN A 214 15.41 0.61 -10.28
C ASN A 214 14.12 -0.02 -10.85
N PRO A 215 13.89 -1.34 -10.69
CA PRO A 215 12.72 -2.01 -11.26
C PRO A 215 11.40 -1.57 -10.61
N ASN A 216 11.45 -1.01 -9.39
CA ASN A 216 10.26 -0.66 -8.63
C ASN A 216 9.55 0.59 -9.17
N GLU A 217 10.21 1.39 -10.02
CA GLU A 217 9.57 2.53 -10.69
C GLU A 217 8.42 2.08 -11.60
N GLU A 218 8.61 1.00 -12.35
CA GLU A 218 7.59 0.43 -13.21
C GLU A 218 6.45 -0.19 -12.39
N VAL A 219 6.80 -0.93 -11.33
CA VAL A 219 5.84 -1.58 -10.42
C VAL A 219 4.93 -0.53 -9.78
N ALA A 220 5.50 0.55 -9.23
CA ALA A 220 4.72 1.64 -8.64
C ALA A 220 3.78 2.27 -9.67
N ARG A 221 4.27 2.51 -10.90
CA ARG A 221 3.46 3.07 -12.00
C ARG A 221 2.29 2.15 -12.35
N PHE A 222 2.51 0.84 -12.39
CA PHE A 222 1.47 -0.15 -12.67
C PHE A 222 0.35 -0.12 -11.62
N TYR A 223 0.70 -0.14 -10.33
CA TYR A 223 -0.30 -0.15 -9.26
C TYR A 223 -1.01 1.20 -9.09
N ALA A 224 -0.30 2.32 -9.25
CA ALA A 224 -0.93 3.65 -9.20
C ALA A 224 -1.99 3.83 -10.32
N LEU A 225 -1.73 3.25 -11.49
CA LEU A 225 -2.68 3.22 -12.60
C LEU A 225 -3.96 2.44 -12.25
N ALA A 226 -3.81 1.24 -11.68
CA ALA A 226 -4.94 0.41 -11.28
C ALA A 226 -5.82 1.13 -10.24
N LEU A 227 -5.21 1.70 -9.20
CA LEU A 227 -5.93 2.41 -8.13
C LEU A 227 -6.71 3.63 -8.63
N THR A 228 -6.13 4.37 -9.59
CA THR A 228 -6.81 5.54 -10.16
C THR A 228 -7.90 5.18 -11.17
N ALA A 229 -7.74 4.06 -11.90
CA ALA A 229 -8.79 3.51 -12.76
C ALA A 229 -9.98 2.97 -11.97
N GLU A 230 -9.75 2.35 -10.81
CA GLU A 230 -10.80 1.89 -9.88
C GLU A 230 -11.53 3.03 -9.14
N ALA A 231 -10.96 4.24 -9.12
CA ALA A 231 -11.63 5.43 -8.56
C ALA A 231 -12.65 6.06 -9.55
N TRP A 232 -12.50 5.82 -10.86
CA TRP A 232 -13.39 6.37 -11.91
C TRP A 232 -14.83 5.81 -11.96
N PRO A 233 -15.14 4.57 -11.55
CA PRO A 233 -16.53 4.09 -11.44
C PRO A 233 -17.32 4.75 -10.31
N GLN A 234 -16.66 5.33 -9.31
CA GLN A 234 -17.34 5.92 -8.15
C GLN A 234 -17.71 7.40 -8.35
N SER A 235 -16.92 8.16 -9.11
CA SER A 235 -17.17 9.60 -9.35
C SER A 235 -18.23 9.87 -10.44
N ILE A 236 -18.43 8.93 -11.38
CA ILE A 236 -19.37 9.09 -12.50
C ILE A 236 -20.79 8.65 -12.12
N ARG A 237 -20.94 7.74 -11.14
CA ARG A 237 -22.24 7.20 -10.71
C ARG A 237 -23.22 8.26 -10.15
N PRO A 238 -22.80 9.20 -9.28
CA PRO A 238 -23.67 10.28 -8.83
C PRO A 238 -24.00 11.27 -9.96
N LEU A 239 -23.05 11.52 -10.85
CA LEU A 239 -23.23 12.43 -11.98
C LEU A 239 -24.26 11.87 -12.98
N LEU A 240 -24.17 10.58 -13.30
CA LEU A 240 -25.13 9.87 -14.16
C LEU A 240 -26.51 9.78 -13.52
N LEU A 241 -26.60 9.57 -12.20
CA LEU A 241 -27.88 9.59 -11.47
C LEU A 241 -28.50 10.99 -11.47
N CYS A 242 -27.70 12.04 -11.29
CA CYS A 242 -28.17 13.43 -11.41
C CYS A 242 -28.63 13.76 -12.84
N LEU A 243 -27.88 13.33 -13.86
CA LEU A 243 -28.26 13.49 -15.27
C LEU A 243 -29.56 12.75 -15.60
N ALA A 244 -29.75 11.52 -15.10
CA ALA A 244 -30.97 10.75 -15.27
C ALA A 244 -32.18 11.40 -14.58
N LEU A 245 -32.00 11.92 -13.35
CA LEU A 245 -33.03 12.66 -12.64
C LEU A 245 -33.41 13.95 -13.38
N MET A 246 -32.43 14.73 -13.84
CA MET A 246 -32.69 15.95 -14.62
C MET A 246 -33.42 15.65 -15.94
N LEU A 247 -33.05 14.56 -16.64
CA LEU A 247 -33.78 14.13 -17.84
C LEU A 247 -35.22 13.74 -17.54
N SER A 248 -35.46 13.01 -16.44
CA SER A 248 -36.81 12.59 -16.03
C SER A 248 -37.71 13.77 -15.67
N LEU A 249 -37.17 14.77 -14.96
CA LEU A 249 -37.89 16.01 -14.66
C LEU A 249 -38.21 16.80 -15.93
N TRP A 250 -37.26 16.85 -16.88
CA TRP A 250 -37.46 17.55 -18.14
C TRP A 250 -38.57 16.91 -18.98
N LEU A 251 -38.56 15.58 -19.09
CA LEU A 251 -39.61 14.80 -19.77
C LEU A 251 -40.99 14.97 -19.11
N SER A 252 -41.06 15.07 -17.79
CA SER A 252 -42.33 15.32 -17.07
C SER A 252 -42.82 16.78 -17.14
N SER A 253 -41.95 17.72 -17.54
CA SER A 253 -42.28 19.14 -17.72
C SER A 253 -42.62 19.52 -19.16
N ALA A 254 -42.51 18.57 -20.10
CA ALA A 254 -42.94 18.79 -21.47
C ALA A 254 -44.46 18.99 -21.50
N PRO A 255 -44.97 20.10 -22.06
CA PRO A 255 -46.40 20.34 -22.12
C PRO A 255 -47.04 19.24 -22.98
N THR A 256 -48.02 18.54 -22.41
CA THR A 256 -48.91 17.67 -23.17
C THR A 256 -49.67 18.57 -24.14
N ASN A 257 -49.31 18.53 -25.42
CA ASN A 257 -50.15 19.08 -26.47
C ASN A 257 -51.50 18.35 -26.41
N GLU A 258 -52.53 19.02 -25.93
CA GLU A 258 -53.91 18.58 -26.10
C GLU A 258 -54.20 18.51 -27.60
N GLY A 259 -54.29 17.28 -28.12
CA GLY A 259 -54.51 17.02 -29.54
C GLY A 259 -53.97 15.69 -30.08
N ALA A 260 -53.30 14.86 -29.27
CA ALA A 260 -52.98 13.49 -29.66
C ALA A 260 -53.69 12.50 -28.72
N VAL A 261 -54.61 11.75 -29.30
CA VAL A 261 -55.40 10.68 -28.71
C VAL A 261 -54.52 9.73 -27.89
N SER A 262 -55.01 9.41 -26.69
CA SER A 262 -54.57 8.27 -25.87
C SER A 262 -54.42 7.00 -26.73
N MET A 263 -53.18 6.52 -26.85
CA MET A 263 -52.90 5.08 -26.86
C MET A 263 -51.63 4.83 -26.05
N LEU A 264 -51.83 4.47 -24.78
CA LEU A 264 -50.90 3.64 -24.02
C LEU A 264 -50.60 2.36 -24.83
N PRO A 265 -49.39 1.78 -24.71
CA PRO A 265 -49.22 0.82 -23.63
C PRO A 265 -47.86 0.98 -22.93
N PHE A 266 -47.79 0.78 -21.60
CA PHE A 266 -47.24 -0.46 -21.06
C PHE A 266 -46.33 -1.19 -22.06
N ILE A 267 -45.02 -1.15 -21.84
CA ILE A 267 -43.99 -2.18 -22.13
C ILE A 267 -42.65 -1.42 -22.21
N ILE A 268 -42.04 -1.18 -21.05
CA ILE A 268 -40.68 -1.68 -20.87
C ILE A 268 -40.78 -2.67 -19.73
N HIS A 269 -40.91 -3.91 -20.17
CA HIS A 269 -40.91 -5.16 -19.41
C HIS A 269 -39.68 -5.22 -18.46
N PRO A 270 -39.68 -6.05 -17.40
CA PRO A 270 -38.64 -6.13 -16.36
C PRO A 270 -37.21 -6.50 -16.79
N PHE A 271 -36.88 -6.53 -18.08
CA PHE A 271 -35.57 -6.97 -18.59
C PHE A 271 -34.41 -6.00 -18.31
N VAL A 272 -34.68 -4.70 -18.12
CA VAL A 272 -33.61 -3.72 -17.82
C VAL A 272 -33.17 -3.79 -16.36
N ILE A 273 -34.04 -4.23 -15.45
CA ILE A 273 -33.69 -4.45 -14.04
C ILE A 273 -32.98 -5.80 -13.85
N GLN A 274 -33.26 -6.80 -14.70
CA GLN A 274 -32.54 -8.07 -14.69
C GLN A 274 -31.06 -7.91 -15.08
N PHE A 275 -30.74 -7.01 -16.02
CA PHE A 275 -29.34 -6.75 -16.43
C PHE A 275 -28.50 -6.06 -15.36
N LEU A 276 -29.12 -5.39 -14.38
CA LEU A 276 -28.44 -4.73 -13.26
C LEU A 276 -28.36 -5.59 -11.99
N LEU A 277 -29.07 -6.71 -11.93
CA LEU A 277 -29.08 -7.63 -10.79
C LEU A 277 -28.32 -8.94 -11.04
N GLN A 278 -27.87 -9.21 -12.27
CA GLN A 278 -27.30 -10.51 -12.65
C GLN A 278 -25.75 -10.57 -12.73
N ASP A 279 -25.04 -9.48 -12.39
CA ASP A 279 -23.59 -9.52 -12.12
C ASP A 279 -23.26 -9.67 -10.62
N GLY A 280 -24.24 -10.16 -9.84
CA GLY A 280 -24.09 -10.49 -8.41
C GLY A 280 -23.89 -11.98 -8.12
N ALA A 281 -23.73 -12.85 -9.12
CA ALA A 281 -23.61 -14.29 -8.91
C ALA A 281 -22.67 -14.98 -9.92
N TRP A 282 -21.37 -14.85 -9.68
CA TRP A 282 -20.41 -15.95 -9.92
C TRP A 282 -19.54 -16.08 -8.68
N GLY A 283 -20.08 -16.82 -7.70
CA GLY A 283 -19.25 -17.61 -6.82
C GLY A 283 -18.81 -18.89 -7.52
N PHE A 284 -17.68 -19.43 -7.02
CA PHE A 284 -17.09 -20.75 -7.26
C PHE A 284 -16.32 -20.96 -8.57
N SER A 285 -15.02 -21.27 -8.45
CA SER A 285 -14.62 -22.66 -8.25
C SER A 285 -13.10 -22.79 -8.17
N ASP A 286 -12.64 -23.53 -7.17
CA ASP A 286 -11.39 -24.29 -7.20
C ASP A 286 -11.19 -24.98 -8.55
N SER A 287 -9.94 -25.06 -9.00
CA SER A 287 -9.49 -26.18 -9.82
C SER A 287 -8.01 -26.44 -9.60
N HIS A 288 -7.76 -27.56 -8.92
CA HIS A 288 -6.56 -28.36 -9.06
C HIS A 288 -6.14 -28.50 -10.53
N PHE A 289 -4.87 -28.24 -10.83
CA PHE A 289 -3.93 -29.17 -11.47
C PHE A 289 -2.49 -28.72 -11.17
#